data_AF-A0A416DJT5-F1
#
_entry.id   AF-A0A416DJT5-F1
#
_cell.length_a   1.000
_cell.length_b   1.000
_cell.length_c   1.000
_cell.angle_alpha   90.00
_cell.angle_beta   90.00
_cell.angle_gamma   90.00
#
_symmetry.space_group_name_H-M   'P 1'
#
loop_
_entity.id
_entity.type
_entity.pdbx_description
1 polymer ?
#
loop_
_entity_poly.entity_id
_entity_poly.type
_entity_poly.pdbx_seq_one_letter_code
_entity_poly.pdbx_strand_id
1 'polypeptide(L)'
;MEHIRMKLTEEHVRWAALGGSILGGGGGGSAKTGAEFGDLAVRFSQLELTPLDQIDPETVVVTASMVGAPAAQEKFVSPADMMRCVELFTQSTGIRPGGIVTNENGGGSTFNGWLEASMLGIPLIDAPCNGRAHPTGVMGSLNLHRDPNYITTMTCVGGRKELGRHVECTVTGSIDHCSKLVRAAAVEAGGLVAVIRNPVKASFLQKNSAVGGLSLAIETGRRYSQGLEKSVENGVQEVCEFLGGEILAHGPVEEYQLRSEGGFDVGIVKIGGYEMSFWNEYMTVDGPDGQRKGTFPDLIMTFDSQTGRPTPTSDLKQGQEVYLIHVGYQHLKLAAPMFDKDLLAGVEKIINRPIVDCVSF
;
A
#
# COMPACT_ATOMS: atom_id res chain seq x y z
N MET A 1 -7.42 -5.92 24.96
CA MET A 1 -7.08 -7.24 24.40
C MET A 1 -5.57 -7.31 24.40
N GLU A 2 -4.98 -8.36 24.98
CA GLU A 2 -3.54 -8.59 24.81
C GLU A 2 -3.26 -8.73 23.31
N HIS A 3 -2.34 -7.92 22.79
CA HIS A 3 -1.90 -8.06 21.41
C HIS A 3 -0.98 -9.29 21.36
N ILE A 4 -1.47 -10.41 20.85
CA ILE A 4 -0.72 -11.67 20.75
C ILE A 4 -0.01 -11.72 19.40
N ARG A 5 1.22 -12.27 19.36
CA ARG A 5 1.92 -12.54 18.10
C ARG A 5 1.09 -13.51 17.26
N MET A 6 0.90 -13.16 15.98
CA MET A 6 0.17 -14.02 15.05
C MET A 6 1.17 -14.79 14.20
N LYS A 7 1.17 -16.12 14.32
CA LYS A 7 1.92 -16.98 13.41
C LYS A 7 1.27 -16.94 12.02
N LEU A 8 1.99 -16.43 11.03
CA LEU A 8 1.49 -16.30 9.68
C LEU A 8 1.58 -17.66 8.96
N THR A 9 0.54 -17.96 8.18
CA THR A 9 0.41 -19.17 7.37
C THR A 9 -0.06 -18.78 5.97
N GLU A 10 -0.09 -19.73 5.03
CA GLU A 10 -0.66 -19.48 3.69
C GLU A 10 -2.12 -19.02 3.73
N GLU A 11 -2.88 -19.42 4.75
CA GLU A 11 -4.26 -18.93 4.93
C GLU A 11 -4.27 -17.43 5.27
N HIS A 12 -3.38 -17.00 6.18
CA HIS A 12 -3.19 -15.58 6.49
C HIS A 12 -2.69 -14.80 5.26
N VAL A 13 -1.86 -15.40 4.40
CA VAL A 13 -1.45 -14.80 3.12
C VAL A 13 -2.67 -14.54 2.23
N ARG A 14 -3.57 -15.52 2.09
CA ARG A 14 -4.79 -15.34 1.28
C ARG A 14 -5.68 -14.22 1.83
N TRP A 15 -5.87 -14.17 3.14
CA TRP A 15 -6.64 -13.09 3.78
C TRP A 15 -5.94 -11.73 3.64
N ALA A 16 -4.63 -11.66 3.88
CA ALA A 16 -3.84 -10.44 3.67
C ALA A 16 -3.93 -9.94 2.22
N ALA A 17 -3.93 -10.83 1.23
CA ALA A 17 -4.05 -10.46 -0.18
C ALA A 17 -5.42 -9.85 -0.49
N LEU A 18 -6.51 -10.44 0.03
CA LEU A 18 -7.87 -9.91 -0.13
C LEU A 18 -8.03 -8.57 0.58
N GLY A 19 -7.74 -8.51 1.88
CA GLY A 19 -7.92 -7.30 2.66
C GLY A 19 -6.94 -6.18 2.28
N GLY A 20 -5.71 -6.53 1.90
CA GLY A 20 -4.75 -5.60 1.31
C GLY A 20 -5.25 -5.00 0.00
N SER A 21 -5.86 -5.81 -0.89
CA SER A 21 -6.47 -5.30 -2.12
C SER A 21 -7.63 -4.36 -1.85
N ILE A 22 -8.45 -4.66 -0.85
CA ILE A 22 -9.58 -3.83 -0.42
C ILE A 22 -9.06 -2.50 0.14
N LEU A 23 -8.19 -2.56 1.15
CA LEU A 23 -7.59 -1.38 1.79
C LEU A 23 -6.68 -0.60 0.85
N GLY A 24 -6.24 -1.18 -0.27
CA GLY A 24 -5.50 -0.49 -1.32
C GLY A 24 -6.31 0.62 -2.02
N GLY A 25 -7.64 0.60 -1.92
CA GLY A 25 -8.50 1.68 -2.42
C GLY A 25 -8.24 2.06 -3.87
N GLY A 26 -8.11 1.06 -4.74
CA GLY A 26 -7.86 1.23 -6.17
C GLY A 26 -6.42 1.00 -6.62
N GLY A 27 -5.45 0.95 -5.71
CA GLY A 27 -4.03 0.75 -6.05
C GLY A 27 -3.28 -0.22 -5.12
N GLY A 28 -2.01 0.07 -4.82
CA GLY A 28 -1.18 -0.78 -3.94
C GLY A 28 -0.62 -2.07 -4.59
N GLY A 29 -0.63 -2.18 -5.91
CA GLY A 29 0.05 -3.26 -6.65
C GLY A 29 -0.72 -4.59 -6.75
N SER A 30 -0.08 -5.58 -7.37
CA SER A 30 -0.70 -6.89 -7.69
C SER A 30 -0.78 -7.80 -6.47
N ALA A 31 -2.00 -8.11 -6.02
CA ALA A 31 -2.22 -9.09 -4.95
C ALA A 31 -1.71 -10.48 -5.26
N LYS A 32 -1.78 -10.91 -6.52
CA LYS A 32 -1.23 -12.20 -6.93
C LYS A 32 0.28 -12.24 -6.69
N THR A 33 1.00 -11.24 -7.18
CA THR A 33 2.46 -11.17 -7.08
C THR A 33 2.91 -10.96 -5.63
N GLY A 34 2.21 -10.13 -4.86
CA GLY A 34 2.47 -9.97 -3.44
C GLY A 34 2.28 -11.27 -2.66
N ALA A 35 1.16 -11.97 -2.89
CA ALA A 35 0.87 -13.25 -2.25
C ALA A 35 1.92 -14.33 -2.58
N GLU A 36 2.47 -14.35 -3.80
CA GLU A 36 3.59 -15.24 -4.15
C GLU A 36 4.81 -15.04 -3.23
N PHE A 37 5.15 -13.78 -2.89
CA PHE A 37 6.21 -13.48 -1.92
C PHE A 37 5.80 -13.79 -0.48
N GLY A 38 4.54 -13.55 -0.11
CA GLY A 38 3.99 -13.93 1.19
C GLY A 38 4.04 -15.44 1.44
N ASP A 39 3.62 -16.23 0.46
CA ASP A 39 3.68 -17.69 0.49
C ASP A 39 5.13 -18.19 0.59
N LEU A 40 6.04 -17.58 -0.18
CA LEU A 40 7.47 -17.90 -0.08
C LEU A 40 8.00 -17.60 1.33
N ALA A 41 7.62 -16.46 1.92
CA ALA A 41 8.05 -16.04 3.24
C ALA A 41 7.62 -17.02 4.35
N VAL A 42 6.34 -17.40 4.38
CA VAL A 42 5.78 -18.31 5.40
C VAL A 42 6.23 -19.77 5.22
N ARG A 43 6.65 -20.15 4.01
CA ARG A 43 7.25 -21.47 3.73
C ARG A 43 8.73 -21.55 4.06
N PHE A 44 9.46 -20.44 3.91
CA PHE A 44 10.91 -20.41 4.13
C PHE A 44 11.26 -20.57 5.61
N SER A 45 10.61 -19.80 6.47
CA SER A 45 10.78 -19.87 7.93
C SER A 45 9.47 -19.50 8.64
N GLN A 46 9.37 -19.81 9.93
CA GLN A 46 8.22 -19.38 10.73
C GLN A 46 8.24 -17.85 10.85
N LEU A 47 7.31 -17.21 10.13
CA LEU A 47 7.10 -15.77 10.19
C LEU A 47 5.99 -15.43 11.19
N GLU A 48 6.25 -14.45 12.06
CA GLU A 48 5.29 -13.94 13.03
C GLU A 48 5.01 -12.46 12.77
N LEU A 49 3.74 -12.12 12.68
CA LEU A 49 3.29 -10.74 12.75
C LEU A 49 3.34 -10.31 14.21
N THR A 50 4.26 -9.39 14.51
CA THR A 50 4.61 -8.98 15.87
C THR A 50 3.98 -7.63 16.20
N PRO A 51 3.14 -7.55 17.25
CA PRO A 51 2.62 -6.28 17.74
C PRO A 51 3.74 -5.31 18.14
N LEU A 52 3.55 -4.02 17.87
CA LEU A 52 4.57 -3.00 18.14
C LEU A 52 4.94 -2.89 19.63
N ASP A 53 3.98 -3.10 20.53
CA ASP A 53 4.18 -3.05 21.98
C ASP A 53 5.06 -4.19 22.54
N GLN A 54 5.36 -5.21 21.71
CA GLN A 54 6.29 -6.29 22.04
C GLN A 54 7.71 -6.08 21.51
N ILE A 55 7.97 -4.96 20.83
CA ILE A 55 9.28 -4.61 20.29
C ILE A 55 9.97 -3.65 21.26
N ASP A 56 11.26 -3.86 21.54
CA ASP A 56 12.05 -2.90 22.30
C ASP A 56 11.97 -1.52 21.61
N PRO A 57 11.50 -0.47 22.30
CA PRO A 57 11.33 0.88 21.75
C PRO A 57 12.57 1.46 21.06
N GLU A 58 13.77 0.98 21.40
CA GLU A 58 15.06 1.41 20.83
C GLU A 58 15.50 0.59 19.61
N THR A 59 14.79 -0.50 19.28
CA THR A 59 15.04 -1.32 18.09
C THR A 59 15.02 -0.47 16.83
N VAL A 60 16.06 -0.57 16.00
CA VAL A 60 16.07 0.08 14.69
C VAL A 60 15.26 -0.76 13.70
N VAL A 61 14.22 -0.15 13.16
CA VAL A 61 13.28 -0.72 12.20
C VAL A 61 13.50 -0.04 10.86
N VAL A 62 13.41 -0.82 9.77
CA VAL A 62 13.43 -0.29 8.40
C VAL A 62 12.11 -0.53 7.70
N THR A 63 11.79 0.32 6.74
CA THR A 63 10.64 0.14 5.86
C THR A 63 11.05 -0.64 4.62
N ALA A 64 10.35 -1.73 4.33
CA ALA A 64 10.43 -2.43 3.05
C ALA A 64 9.33 -1.93 2.12
N SER A 65 9.68 -1.72 0.84
CA SER A 65 8.75 -1.26 -0.18
C SER A 65 9.15 -1.72 -1.57
N MET A 66 8.21 -1.61 -2.51
CA MET A 66 8.50 -1.69 -3.94
C MET A 66 8.15 -0.38 -4.61
N VAL A 67 9.05 0.15 -5.43
CA VAL A 67 8.85 1.40 -6.17
C VAL A 67 8.91 1.09 -7.65
N GLY A 68 7.86 1.46 -8.38
CA GLY A 68 7.75 1.18 -9.80
C GLY A 68 6.49 1.74 -10.44
N ALA A 69 6.39 1.59 -11.76
CA ALA A 69 5.20 1.95 -12.53
C ALA A 69 4.37 0.67 -12.79
N PRO A 70 3.10 0.60 -12.34
CA PRO A 70 2.26 -0.59 -12.54
C PRO A 70 2.15 -1.01 -14.01
N ALA A 71 2.09 -0.06 -14.94
CA ALA A 71 1.94 -0.30 -16.38
C ALA A 71 3.22 -0.82 -17.08
N ALA A 72 4.39 -0.77 -16.44
CA ALA A 72 5.65 -1.18 -17.06
C ALA A 72 5.68 -2.68 -17.36
N GLN A 73 5.95 -3.04 -18.61
CA GLN A 73 5.95 -4.44 -19.08
C GLN A 73 7.19 -5.23 -18.65
N GLU A 74 8.33 -4.54 -18.49
CA GLU A 74 9.61 -5.17 -18.14
C GLU A 74 9.87 -5.23 -16.63
N LYS A 75 8.91 -4.79 -15.81
CA LYS A 75 9.04 -4.73 -14.35
C LYS A 75 9.47 -6.08 -13.78
N PHE A 76 10.52 -6.09 -12.99
CA PHE A 76 11.08 -7.31 -12.45
C PHE A 76 11.89 -7.05 -11.19
N VAL A 77 11.61 -7.84 -10.16
CA VAL A 77 12.39 -7.96 -8.93
C VAL A 77 12.33 -9.43 -8.53
N SER A 78 13.48 -10.01 -8.23
CA SER A 78 13.59 -11.37 -7.71
C SER A 78 13.73 -11.38 -6.18
N PRO A 79 13.46 -12.51 -5.50
CA PRO A 79 13.81 -12.70 -4.09
C PRO A 79 15.25 -12.33 -3.73
N ALA A 80 16.20 -12.60 -4.64
CA ALA A 80 17.61 -12.26 -4.44
C ALA A 80 17.83 -10.73 -4.43
N ASP A 81 17.09 -9.98 -5.24
CA ASP A 81 17.18 -8.52 -5.29
C ASP A 81 16.68 -7.87 -3.99
N MET A 82 15.62 -8.42 -3.38
CA MET A 82 15.10 -7.96 -2.08
C MET A 82 16.15 -8.11 -0.97
N MET A 83 16.80 -9.28 -0.88
CA MET A 83 17.88 -9.49 0.09
C MET A 83 19.13 -8.68 -0.23
N ARG A 84 19.48 -8.55 -1.51
CA ARG A 84 20.58 -7.71 -1.96
C ARG A 84 20.38 -6.25 -1.56
N CYS A 85 19.14 -5.78 -1.57
CA CYS A 85 18.76 -4.46 -1.08
C CYS A 85 19.06 -4.29 0.42
N VAL A 86 18.73 -5.27 1.26
CA VAL A 86 19.07 -5.28 2.69
C VAL A 86 20.58 -5.31 2.91
N GLU A 87 21.32 -6.12 2.15
CA GLU A 87 22.77 -6.23 2.24
C GLU A 87 23.45 -4.89 1.95
N LEU A 88 23.10 -4.25 0.84
CA LEU A 88 23.65 -2.96 0.43
C LEU A 88 23.28 -1.84 1.41
N PHE A 89 22.07 -1.86 1.95
CA PHE A 89 21.66 -0.96 3.02
C PHE A 89 22.53 -1.14 4.26
N THR A 90 22.75 -2.39 4.69
CA THR A 90 23.58 -2.71 5.86
C THR A 90 25.04 -2.31 5.64
N GLN A 91 25.58 -2.55 4.44
CA GLN A 91 26.97 -2.20 4.07
C GLN A 91 27.19 -0.68 4.06
N SER A 92 26.22 0.08 3.58
CA SER A 92 26.34 1.55 3.46
C SER A 92 26.13 2.29 4.78
N THR A 93 25.23 1.79 5.63
CA THR A 93 24.84 2.46 6.88
C THR A 93 25.52 1.89 8.13
N GLY A 94 26.00 0.64 8.06
CA GLY A 94 26.41 -0.13 9.24
C GLY A 94 25.24 -0.60 10.12
N ILE A 95 23.99 -0.30 9.74
CA ILE A 95 22.78 -0.64 10.50
C ILE A 95 22.33 -2.05 10.11
N ARG A 96 22.20 -2.93 11.10
CA ARG A 96 21.50 -4.21 10.95
C ARG A 96 20.05 -4.02 11.43
N PRO A 97 19.04 -4.19 10.57
CA PRO A 97 17.65 -4.04 10.99
C PRO A 97 17.28 -5.03 12.09
N GLY A 98 16.68 -4.54 13.17
CA GLY A 98 16.12 -5.36 14.24
C GLY A 98 14.64 -5.66 14.05
N GLY A 99 14.00 -5.08 13.03
CA GLY A 99 12.63 -5.36 12.60
C GLY A 99 12.33 -4.70 11.26
N ILE A 100 11.26 -5.15 10.61
CA ILE A 100 10.79 -4.61 9.33
C ILE A 100 9.32 -4.21 9.44
N VAL A 101 8.98 -3.07 8.85
CA VAL A 101 7.60 -2.69 8.58
C VAL A 101 7.35 -2.61 7.07
N THR A 102 6.14 -2.96 6.70
CA THR A 102 5.60 -2.75 5.35
C THR A 102 5.34 -1.27 5.10
N ASN A 103 5.46 -0.78 3.86
CA ASN A 103 5.16 0.63 3.57
C ASN A 103 3.68 0.97 3.64
N GLU A 104 2.79 0.07 3.21
CA GLU A 104 1.35 0.32 3.21
C GLU A 104 0.55 -0.98 3.10
N ASN A 105 -0.74 -0.95 3.40
CA ASN A 105 -1.65 -1.99 2.91
C ASN A 105 -2.08 -1.69 1.47
N GLY A 106 -1.92 -2.69 0.62
CA GLY A 106 -2.32 -2.67 -0.78
C GLY A 106 -2.26 -4.09 -1.33
N GLY A 107 -2.80 -4.33 -2.53
CA GLY A 107 -2.84 -5.69 -3.08
C GLY A 107 -1.49 -6.39 -3.01
N GLY A 108 -0.47 -5.81 -3.64
CA GLY A 108 0.91 -6.31 -3.56
C GLY A 108 1.68 -5.78 -2.35
N SER A 109 1.49 -4.51 -2.01
CA SER A 109 2.34 -3.82 -1.03
C SER A 109 2.18 -4.33 0.40
N THR A 110 1.05 -4.96 0.76
CA THR A 110 0.85 -5.64 2.06
C THR A 110 1.96 -6.64 2.38
N PHE A 111 2.58 -7.23 1.36
CA PHE A 111 3.61 -8.27 1.50
C PHE A 111 5.04 -7.75 1.49
N ASN A 112 5.26 -6.45 1.27
CA ASN A 112 6.59 -5.88 1.26
C ASN A 112 7.25 -6.07 2.64
N GLY A 113 8.43 -6.68 2.67
CA GLY A 113 9.17 -6.97 3.89
C GLY A 113 8.92 -8.34 4.51
N TRP A 114 7.91 -9.10 4.04
CA TRP A 114 7.60 -10.42 4.62
C TRP A 114 8.73 -11.40 4.37
N LEU A 115 9.21 -11.47 3.12
CA LEU A 115 10.27 -12.38 2.74
C LEU A 115 11.59 -11.98 3.40
N GLU A 116 11.92 -10.68 3.41
CA GLU A 116 13.11 -10.17 4.07
C GLU A 116 13.10 -10.47 5.58
N ALA A 117 11.97 -10.25 6.26
CA ALA A 117 11.82 -10.57 7.68
C ALA A 117 11.98 -12.08 7.95
N SER A 118 11.36 -12.91 7.13
CA SER A 118 11.46 -14.38 7.18
C SER A 118 12.90 -14.87 6.97
N MET A 119 13.63 -14.30 5.99
CA MET A 119 15.01 -14.71 5.67
C MET A 119 16.03 -14.23 6.70
N LEU A 120 15.82 -13.06 7.30
CA LEU A 120 16.68 -12.51 8.35
C LEU A 120 16.39 -13.07 9.73
N GLY A 121 15.22 -13.70 9.93
CA GLY A 121 14.77 -14.16 11.24
C GLY A 121 14.49 -12.99 12.20
N ILE A 122 13.98 -11.87 11.68
CA ILE A 122 13.64 -10.68 12.47
C ILE A 122 12.12 -10.42 12.44
N PRO A 123 11.57 -9.69 13.42
CA PRO A 123 10.14 -9.40 13.48
C PRO A 123 9.62 -8.64 12.25
N LEU A 124 8.52 -9.16 11.68
CA LEU A 124 7.61 -8.37 10.85
C LEU A 124 6.65 -7.63 11.80
N ILE A 125 6.78 -6.31 11.87
CA ILE A 125 6.08 -5.50 12.87
C ILE A 125 4.74 -5.03 12.30
N ASP A 126 3.66 -5.20 13.08
CA ASP A 126 2.30 -4.75 12.75
C ASP A 126 2.13 -3.23 12.93
N ALA A 127 2.89 -2.49 12.15
CA ALA A 127 2.92 -1.04 12.13
C ALA A 127 3.29 -0.55 10.72
N PRO A 128 2.53 -0.94 9.67
CA PRO A 128 2.82 -0.49 8.33
C PRO A 128 2.84 1.05 8.27
N CYS A 129 3.61 1.61 7.34
CA CYS A 129 3.76 3.06 7.29
C CYS A 129 2.44 3.78 6.92
N ASN A 130 1.46 3.07 6.36
CA ASN A 130 0.05 3.44 6.26
C ASN A 130 -0.83 2.18 6.23
N GLY A 131 -2.08 2.25 6.71
CA GLY A 131 -3.00 1.10 6.63
C GLY A 131 -3.86 1.08 5.36
N ARG A 132 -3.56 1.95 4.40
CA ARG A 132 -4.07 1.95 3.03
C ARG A 132 -2.98 2.40 2.06
N ALA A 133 -3.17 2.13 0.77
CA ALA A 133 -2.23 2.54 -0.26
C ALA A 133 -2.26 4.04 -0.53
N HIS A 134 -1.14 4.55 -1.02
CA HIS A 134 -0.94 5.96 -1.36
C HIS A 134 -0.03 6.13 -2.59
N PRO A 135 -0.16 7.25 -3.33
CA PRO A 135 0.52 7.39 -4.61
C PRO A 135 2.03 7.61 -4.44
N THR A 136 2.48 8.39 -3.46
CA THR A 136 3.88 8.83 -3.41
C THR A 136 4.71 8.14 -2.32
N GLY A 137 6.02 8.01 -2.58
CA GLY A 137 6.95 7.48 -1.57
C GLY A 137 7.02 8.34 -0.30
N VAL A 138 6.78 9.65 -0.42
CA VAL A 138 6.79 10.62 0.69
C VAL A 138 5.58 10.41 1.61
N MET A 139 4.41 10.10 1.05
CA MET A 139 3.23 9.74 1.84
C MET A 139 3.45 8.48 2.70
N GLY A 140 4.31 7.56 2.26
CA GLY A 140 4.71 6.37 3.02
C GLY A 140 5.97 6.54 3.86
N SER A 141 6.31 7.78 4.25
CA SER A 141 7.58 8.09 4.94
C SER A 141 7.45 8.44 6.42
N LEU A 142 6.32 8.12 7.07
CA LEU A 142 6.15 8.28 8.52
C LEU A 142 6.36 9.75 9.01
N ASN A 143 6.05 10.74 8.17
CA ASN A 143 6.30 12.17 8.41
C ASN A 143 7.77 12.57 8.56
N LEU A 144 8.71 11.70 8.18
CA LEU A 144 10.14 12.00 8.25
C LEU A 144 10.56 13.17 7.35
N HIS A 145 9.79 13.47 6.30
CA HIS A 145 10.02 14.66 5.45
C HIS A 145 9.76 15.98 6.19
N ARG A 146 9.05 15.96 7.32
CA ARG A 146 8.81 17.14 8.16
C ARG A 146 9.92 17.43 9.15
N ASP A 147 10.80 16.46 9.40
CA ASP A 147 11.98 16.70 10.23
C ASP A 147 13.14 17.19 9.35
N PRO A 148 13.50 18.49 9.38
CA PRO A 148 14.57 19.02 8.56
C PRO A 148 15.96 18.46 8.92
N ASN A 149 16.09 17.80 10.07
CA ASN A 149 17.34 17.18 10.51
C ASN A 149 17.40 15.69 10.16
N TYR A 150 16.29 15.10 9.71
CA TYR A 150 16.29 13.70 9.33
C TYR A 150 16.94 13.50 7.96
N ILE A 151 18.01 12.71 7.95
CA ILE A 151 18.68 12.28 6.74
C ILE A 151 18.36 10.81 6.53
N THR A 152 17.65 10.49 5.45
CA THR A 152 17.34 9.12 5.09
C THR A 152 18.48 8.50 4.30
N THR A 153 18.64 7.18 4.44
CA THR A 153 19.32 6.34 3.46
C THR A 153 18.28 5.43 2.83
N MET A 154 18.22 5.41 1.50
CA MET A 154 17.38 4.51 0.73
C MET A 154 18.28 3.68 -0.18
N THR A 155 18.13 2.36 -0.12
CA THR A 155 18.76 1.44 -1.05
C THR A 155 17.69 0.84 -1.94
N CYS A 156 17.95 0.69 -3.24
CA CYS A 156 17.05 0.05 -4.17
C CYS A 156 17.77 -0.90 -5.14
N VAL A 157 17.13 -2.01 -5.47
CA VAL A 157 17.66 -3.04 -6.38
C VAL A 157 16.54 -3.59 -7.25
N GLY A 158 16.80 -3.81 -8.53
CA GLY A 158 15.83 -4.45 -9.44
C GLY A 158 16.30 -4.49 -10.87
N GLY A 159 15.40 -4.94 -11.75
CA GLY A 159 15.63 -5.02 -13.18
C GLY A 159 16.35 -6.30 -13.63
N ARG A 160 16.13 -6.64 -14.90
CA ARG A 160 16.59 -7.88 -15.53
C ARG A 160 18.05 -7.77 -15.97
N LYS A 161 18.91 -8.68 -15.49
CA LYS A 161 20.33 -8.75 -15.88
C LYS A 161 20.48 -9.10 -17.36
N GLU A 162 19.65 -10.00 -17.85
CA GLU A 162 19.61 -10.44 -19.25
C GLU A 162 19.24 -9.33 -20.24
N LEU A 163 18.59 -8.27 -19.78
CA LEU A 163 18.26 -7.08 -20.58
C LEU A 163 19.25 -5.92 -20.36
N GLY A 164 20.28 -6.11 -19.54
CA GLY A 164 21.22 -5.03 -19.17
C GLY A 164 20.58 -3.91 -18.34
N ARG A 165 19.43 -4.16 -17.71
CA ARG A 165 18.66 -3.18 -16.91
C ARG A 165 18.78 -3.38 -15.41
N HIS A 166 19.64 -4.28 -14.96
CA HIS A 166 19.81 -4.50 -13.53
C HIS A 166 20.51 -3.29 -12.88
N VAL A 167 19.87 -2.70 -11.87
CA VAL A 167 20.37 -1.54 -11.14
C VAL A 167 20.45 -1.81 -9.65
N GLU A 168 21.51 -1.32 -9.03
CA GLU A 168 21.72 -1.25 -7.58
C GLU A 168 22.05 0.20 -7.25
N CYS A 169 21.35 0.80 -6.30
CA CYS A 169 21.62 2.19 -5.91
C CYS A 169 21.38 2.39 -4.41
N THR A 170 22.26 3.16 -3.77
CA THR A 170 22.06 3.66 -2.42
C THR A 170 22.22 5.18 -2.43
N VAL A 171 21.19 5.88 -1.95
CA VAL A 171 21.15 7.35 -1.88
C VAL A 171 20.97 7.79 -0.44
N THR A 172 21.58 8.92 -0.08
CA THR A 172 21.44 9.53 1.25
C THR A 172 21.15 11.02 1.11
N GLY A 173 20.19 11.52 1.88
CA GLY A 173 19.72 12.91 1.79
C GLY A 173 18.33 13.11 2.41
N SER A 174 17.62 14.16 1.98
CA SER A 174 16.23 14.38 2.38
C SER A 174 15.28 13.35 1.73
N ILE A 175 14.16 13.06 2.39
CA ILE A 175 13.11 12.14 1.90
C ILE A 175 12.66 12.47 0.46
N ASP A 176 12.36 13.74 0.16
CA ASP A 176 11.83 14.16 -1.15
C ASP A 176 12.79 13.86 -2.30
N HIS A 177 14.05 14.27 -2.15
CA HIS A 177 15.07 14.08 -3.18
C HIS A 177 15.45 12.61 -3.36
N CYS A 178 15.65 11.87 -2.26
CA CYS A 178 15.94 10.44 -2.32
C CYS A 178 14.79 9.64 -2.97
N SER A 179 13.54 9.98 -2.66
CA SER A 179 12.36 9.33 -3.27
C SER A 179 12.32 9.52 -4.79
N LYS A 180 12.68 10.71 -5.29
CA LYS A 180 12.77 10.98 -6.74
C LYS A 180 13.88 10.17 -7.41
N LEU A 181 15.04 10.05 -6.77
CA LEU A 181 16.17 9.26 -7.28
C LEU A 181 15.83 7.76 -7.34
N VAL A 182 15.20 7.21 -6.31
CA VAL A 182 14.74 5.81 -6.30
C VAL A 182 13.69 5.57 -7.38
N ARG A 183 12.75 6.51 -7.59
CA ARG A 183 11.78 6.42 -8.68
C ARG A 183 12.46 6.42 -10.05
N ALA A 184 13.48 7.27 -10.25
CA ALA A 184 14.26 7.29 -11.48
C ALA A 184 15.00 5.95 -11.69
N ALA A 185 15.60 5.38 -10.64
CA ALA A 185 16.22 4.07 -10.70
C ALA A 185 15.22 2.98 -11.12
N ALA A 186 13.97 3.05 -10.65
CA ALA A 186 12.92 2.13 -11.09
C ALA A 186 12.63 2.21 -12.60
N VAL A 187 12.67 3.41 -13.19
CA VAL A 187 12.50 3.58 -14.64
C VAL A 187 13.65 2.92 -15.39
N GLU A 188 14.89 3.17 -14.98
CA GLU A 188 16.08 2.54 -15.56
C GLU A 188 16.08 1.01 -15.40
N ALA A 189 15.51 0.51 -14.29
CA ALA A 189 15.36 -0.92 -13.99
C ALA A 189 14.36 -1.65 -14.91
N GLY A 190 13.66 -0.95 -15.81
CA GLY A 190 12.56 -1.52 -16.59
C GLY A 190 11.20 -1.48 -15.89
N GLY A 191 11.11 -0.76 -14.76
CA GLY A 191 9.84 -0.34 -14.18
C GLY A 191 9.62 -0.68 -12.71
N LEU A 192 10.56 -1.36 -12.02
CA LEU A 192 10.37 -1.80 -10.64
C LEU A 192 11.70 -2.08 -9.92
N VAL A 193 11.79 -1.63 -8.67
CA VAL A 193 12.87 -1.94 -7.73
C VAL A 193 12.30 -2.25 -6.34
N ALA A 194 12.93 -3.19 -5.63
CA ALA A 194 12.78 -3.35 -4.19
C ALA A 194 13.53 -2.22 -3.48
N VAL A 195 13.06 -1.79 -2.31
CA VAL A 195 13.63 -0.66 -1.58
C VAL A 195 13.60 -0.91 -0.07
N ILE A 196 14.76 -0.75 0.57
CA ILE A 196 14.91 -0.65 2.03
C ILE A 196 15.25 0.80 2.37
N ARG A 197 14.50 1.39 3.30
CA ARG A 197 14.58 2.82 3.58
C ARG A 197 14.20 3.17 5.02
N ASN A 198 14.42 4.44 5.35
CA ASN A 198 13.86 5.13 6.50
C ASN A 198 14.11 4.40 7.83
N PRO A 199 15.37 4.16 8.22
CA PRO A 199 15.65 3.60 9.53
C PRO A 199 15.11 4.52 10.63
N VAL A 200 14.30 3.96 11.53
CA VAL A 200 13.72 4.65 12.68
C VAL A 200 13.74 3.75 13.91
N LYS A 201 13.64 4.33 15.10
CA LYS A 201 13.40 3.54 16.32
C LYS A 201 11.97 3.03 16.36
N ALA A 202 11.72 1.86 16.95
CA ALA A 202 10.37 1.33 17.11
C ALA A 202 9.43 2.31 17.87
N SER A 203 9.95 3.03 18.85
CA SER A 203 9.22 4.11 19.56
C SER A 203 8.65 5.19 18.64
N PHE A 204 9.29 5.46 17.49
CA PHE A 204 8.83 6.44 16.52
C PHE A 204 7.55 5.99 15.80
N LEU A 205 7.39 4.67 15.58
CA LEU A 205 6.25 4.10 14.88
C LEU A 205 4.95 4.31 15.63
N GLN A 206 4.98 4.33 16.96
CA GLN A 206 3.78 4.44 17.81
C GLN A 206 2.90 5.66 17.48
N LYS A 207 3.52 6.75 17.01
CA LYS A 207 2.82 8.00 16.66
C LYS A 207 2.72 8.26 15.16
N ASN A 208 3.55 7.60 14.35
CA ASN A 208 3.76 7.96 12.95
C ASN A 208 3.41 6.86 11.96
N SER A 209 2.98 5.68 12.42
CA SER A 209 2.61 4.52 11.59
C SER A 209 1.15 4.10 11.84
N ALA A 210 0.63 3.21 11.00
CA ALA A 210 -0.68 2.62 11.16
C ALA A 210 -0.61 1.34 12.02
N VAL A 211 -0.40 1.51 13.33
CA VAL A 211 -0.30 0.37 14.28
C VAL A 211 -1.55 -0.53 14.19
N GLY A 212 -1.34 -1.83 14.00
CA GLY A 212 -2.40 -2.81 13.79
C GLY A 212 -2.91 -2.90 12.34
N GLY A 213 -2.25 -2.20 11.40
CA GLY A 213 -2.71 -2.11 10.01
C GLY A 213 -2.68 -3.43 9.25
N LEU A 214 -1.67 -4.28 9.46
CA LEU A 214 -1.62 -5.60 8.81
C LEU A 214 -2.64 -6.55 9.42
N SER A 215 -2.84 -6.51 10.75
CA SER A 215 -3.92 -7.26 11.40
C SER A 215 -5.30 -6.85 10.88
N LEU A 216 -5.54 -5.54 10.67
CA LEU A 216 -6.77 -5.05 10.06
C LEU A 216 -6.96 -5.60 8.64
N ALA A 217 -5.90 -5.62 7.82
CA ALA A 217 -5.95 -6.19 6.48
C ALA A 217 -6.30 -7.69 6.50
N ILE A 218 -5.64 -8.46 7.35
CA ILE A 218 -5.90 -9.90 7.50
C ILE A 218 -7.36 -10.14 7.94
N GLU A 219 -7.86 -9.44 8.96
CA GLU A 219 -9.26 -9.63 9.40
C GLU A 219 -10.27 -9.16 8.34
N THR A 220 -9.99 -8.05 7.65
CA THR A 220 -10.83 -7.59 6.52
C THR A 220 -10.96 -8.67 5.45
N GLY A 221 -9.83 -9.26 5.03
CA GLY A 221 -9.84 -10.31 4.02
C GLY A 221 -10.48 -11.61 4.49
N ARG A 222 -10.36 -11.95 5.78
CA ARG A 222 -11.05 -13.09 6.37
C ARG A 222 -12.57 -12.92 6.34
N ARG A 223 -13.08 -11.76 6.80
CA ARG A 223 -14.50 -11.41 6.78
C ARG A 223 -15.05 -11.41 5.36
N TYR A 224 -14.32 -10.78 4.44
CA TYR A 224 -14.68 -10.76 3.03
C TYR A 224 -14.80 -12.18 2.45
N SER A 225 -13.80 -13.03 2.71
CA SER A 225 -13.82 -14.42 2.28
C SER A 225 -15.02 -15.20 2.82
N GLN A 226 -15.43 -14.97 4.07
CA GLN A 226 -16.60 -15.61 4.67
C GLN A 226 -17.92 -15.13 4.03
N GLY A 227 -18.04 -13.83 3.73
CA GLY A 227 -19.20 -13.31 3.02
C GLY A 227 -19.32 -13.86 1.60
N LEU A 228 -18.18 -14.01 0.91
CA LEU A 228 -18.12 -14.58 -0.45
C LEU A 228 -18.61 -16.03 -0.54
N GLU A 229 -18.58 -16.81 0.56
CA GLU A 229 -19.17 -18.15 0.59
C GLU A 229 -20.69 -18.13 0.35
N LYS A 230 -21.35 -17.00 0.63
CA LYS A 230 -22.79 -16.80 0.41
C LYS A 230 -23.07 -16.14 -0.94
N SER A 231 -22.46 -14.99 -1.20
CA SER A 231 -22.54 -14.26 -2.47
C SER A 231 -21.53 -13.12 -2.52
N VAL A 232 -21.29 -12.55 -3.72
CA VAL A 232 -20.47 -11.34 -3.87
C VAL A 232 -21.03 -10.18 -3.03
N GLU A 233 -22.34 -9.97 -3.08
CA GLU A 233 -23.03 -8.94 -2.29
C GLU A 233 -22.79 -9.11 -0.78
N ASN A 234 -22.90 -10.33 -0.26
CA ASN A 234 -22.60 -10.62 1.16
C ASN A 234 -21.13 -10.33 1.49
N GLY A 235 -20.19 -10.66 0.60
CA GLY A 235 -18.79 -10.29 0.75
C GLY A 235 -18.62 -8.79 0.93
N VAL A 236 -19.15 -8.00 -0.01
CA VAL A 236 -19.06 -6.54 0.02
C VAL A 236 -19.75 -5.95 1.25
N GLN A 237 -20.89 -6.51 1.67
CA GLN A 237 -21.61 -6.12 2.87
C GLN A 237 -20.80 -6.38 4.14
N GLU A 238 -20.18 -7.56 4.29
CA GLU A 238 -19.33 -7.88 5.45
C GLU A 238 -18.14 -6.90 5.59
N VAL A 239 -17.57 -6.44 4.47
CA VAL A 239 -16.51 -5.41 4.48
C VAL A 239 -17.05 -4.08 4.96
N CYS A 240 -18.21 -3.65 4.46
CA CYS A 240 -18.85 -2.40 4.88
C CYS A 240 -19.21 -2.44 6.37
N GLU A 241 -19.83 -3.53 6.84
CA GLU A 241 -20.21 -3.70 8.25
C GLU A 241 -18.98 -3.73 9.17
N PHE A 242 -17.92 -4.44 8.78
CA PHE A 242 -16.70 -4.54 9.59
C PHE A 242 -15.91 -3.23 9.65
N LEU A 243 -15.78 -2.53 8.51
CA LEU A 243 -15.03 -1.28 8.43
C LEU A 243 -15.89 -0.04 8.73
N GLY A 244 -17.20 -0.17 8.94
CA GLY A 244 -18.10 0.97 9.17
C GLY A 244 -18.31 1.83 7.91
N GLY A 245 -18.37 1.20 6.74
CA GLY A 245 -18.64 1.84 5.45
C GLY A 245 -20.03 1.58 4.90
N GLU A 246 -20.22 1.98 3.65
CA GLU A 246 -21.46 1.81 2.90
C GLU A 246 -21.21 1.42 1.44
N ILE A 247 -22.19 0.75 0.84
CA ILE A 247 -22.26 0.52 -0.60
C ILE A 247 -22.93 1.75 -1.23
N LEU A 248 -22.18 2.50 -2.03
CA LEU A 248 -22.68 3.69 -2.70
C LEU A 248 -23.48 3.34 -3.96
N ALA A 249 -22.98 2.37 -4.73
CA ALA A 249 -23.59 1.96 -5.99
C ALA A 249 -23.32 0.49 -6.32
N HIS A 250 -24.22 -0.09 -7.12
CA HIS A 250 -24.03 -1.33 -7.84
C HIS A 250 -24.53 -1.11 -9.27
N GLY A 251 -23.65 -1.30 -10.26
CA GLY A 251 -24.02 -1.14 -11.66
C GLY A 251 -22.82 -1.12 -12.60
N PRO A 252 -23.06 -0.83 -13.90
CA PRO A 252 -21.99 -0.81 -14.89
C PRO A 252 -21.07 0.38 -14.69
N VAL A 253 -19.81 0.21 -15.06
CA VAL A 253 -18.89 1.32 -15.35
C VAL A 253 -19.40 2.06 -16.59
N GLU A 254 -20.00 3.22 -16.37
CA GLU A 254 -20.63 4.06 -17.40
C GLU A 254 -19.57 4.77 -18.26
N GLU A 255 -18.56 5.31 -17.58
CA GLU A 255 -17.47 6.07 -18.18
C GLU A 255 -16.16 5.68 -17.50
N TYR A 256 -15.09 5.52 -18.28
CA TYR A 256 -13.76 5.26 -17.76
C TYR A 256 -12.71 5.94 -18.64
N GLN A 257 -11.89 6.80 -18.02
CA GLN A 257 -10.80 7.47 -18.67
C GLN A 257 -9.53 7.28 -17.83
N LEU A 258 -8.46 6.78 -18.45
CA LEU A 258 -7.15 6.64 -17.82
C LEU A 258 -6.09 7.24 -18.73
N ARG A 259 -5.20 8.04 -18.13
CA ARG A 259 -3.95 8.49 -18.75
C ARG A 259 -2.78 8.18 -17.82
N SER A 260 -1.64 7.77 -18.36
CA SER A 260 -0.41 7.57 -17.58
C SER A 260 0.50 8.79 -17.72
N GLU A 261 0.86 9.43 -16.62
CA GLU A 261 1.70 10.63 -16.57
C GLU A 261 2.69 10.56 -15.40
N GLY A 262 3.97 10.84 -15.65
CA GLY A 262 5.00 10.86 -14.58
C GLY A 262 5.21 9.53 -13.84
N GLY A 263 4.82 8.39 -14.44
CA GLY A 263 4.89 7.06 -13.82
C GLY A 263 3.67 6.68 -12.97
N PHE A 264 2.57 7.42 -13.11
CA PHE A 264 1.32 7.19 -12.40
C PHE A 264 0.13 7.16 -13.35
N ASP A 265 -0.93 6.47 -12.97
CA ASP A 265 -2.20 6.43 -13.71
C ASP A 265 -3.18 7.43 -13.10
N VAL A 266 -3.69 8.35 -13.91
CA VAL A 266 -4.62 9.41 -13.50
C VAL A 266 -5.87 9.32 -14.34
N GLY A 267 -7.03 9.50 -13.72
CA GLY A 267 -8.27 9.35 -14.47
C GLY A 267 -9.54 9.62 -13.71
N ILE A 268 -10.64 9.34 -14.40
CA ILE A 268 -11.99 9.42 -13.88
C ILE A 268 -12.76 8.15 -14.22
N VAL A 269 -13.71 7.79 -13.36
CA VAL A 269 -14.64 6.69 -13.60
C VAL A 269 -16.03 7.05 -13.08
N LYS A 270 -17.07 6.63 -13.80
CA LYS A 270 -18.47 6.81 -13.39
C LYS A 270 -19.19 5.48 -13.22
N ILE A 271 -19.88 5.32 -12.10
CA ILE A 271 -20.65 4.11 -11.75
C ILE A 271 -21.93 4.55 -11.04
N GLY A 272 -23.09 4.23 -11.60
CA GLY A 272 -24.39 4.54 -10.98
C GLY A 272 -24.60 6.02 -10.71
N GLY A 273 -24.12 6.89 -11.60
CA GLY A 273 -24.14 8.35 -11.44
C GLY A 273 -23.14 8.93 -10.43
N TYR A 274 -22.35 8.10 -9.73
CA TYR A 274 -21.22 8.57 -8.93
C TYR A 274 -20.02 8.80 -9.84
N GLU A 275 -19.29 9.88 -9.58
CA GLU A 275 -18.08 10.23 -10.31
C GLU A 275 -16.86 10.18 -9.39
N MET A 276 -15.89 9.33 -9.73
CA MET A 276 -14.65 9.21 -8.99
C MET A 276 -13.48 9.75 -9.78
N SER A 277 -12.52 10.34 -9.08
CA SER A 277 -11.19 10.62 -9.62
C SER A 277 -10.17 9.69 -8.99
N PHE A 278 -9.09 9.38 -9.71
CA PHE A 278 -8.02 8.55 -9.19
C PHE A 278 -6.63 9.03 -9.64
N TRP A 279 -5.65 8.74 -8.79
CA TRP A 279 -4.22 8.84 -9.06
C TRP A 279 -3.54 7.59 -8.48
N ASN A 280 -3.49 6.53 -9.30
CA ASN A 280 -3.41 5.11 -8.93
C ASN A 280 -4.55 4.66 -8.02
N GLU A 281 -4.65 5.21 -6.82
CA GLU A 281 -5.74 5.00 -5.88
C GLU A 281 -6.89 5.99 -6.14
N TYR A 282 -8.09 5.67 -5.68
CA TYR A 282 -9.21 6.59 -5.69
C TYR A 282 -8.96 7.78 -4.77
N MET A 283 -9.20 8.99 -5.29
CA MET A 283 -8.94 10.26 -4.63
C MET A 283 -10.21 10.98 -4.20
N THR A 284 -11.27 10.91 -5.01
CA THR A 284 -12.58 11.51 -4.69
C THR A 284 -13.71 10.61 -5.15
N VAL A 285 -14.87 10.75 -4.51
CA VAL A 285 -16.15 10.26 -5.01
C VAL A 285 -17.20 11.35 -4.79
N ASP A 286 -17.81 11.80 -5.89
CA ASP A 286 -18.90 12.76 -5.91
C ASP A 286 -20.20 12.03 -6.27
N GLY A 287 -21.29 12.34 -5.57
CA GLY A 287 -22.59 11.70 -5.78
C GLY A 287 -23.33 12.23 -7.01
N PRO A 288 -24.44 11.57 -7.41
CA PRO A 288 -25.30 12.04 -8.51
C PRO A 288 -25.90 13.43 -8.30
N ASP A 289 -25.98 13.87 -7.04
CA ASP A 289 -26.39 15.22 -6.61
C ASP A 289 -25.27 16.28 -6.74
N GLY A 290 -24.07 15.87 -7.17
CA GLY A 290 -22.87 16.70 -7.24
C GLY A 290 -22.19 16.95 -5.88
N GLN A 291 -22.66 16.31 -4.80
CA GLN A 291 -22.05 16.47 -3.48
C GLN A 291 -20.90 15.50 -3.28
N ARG A 292 -19.81 15.98 -2.67
CA ARG A 292 -18.68 15.14 -2.25
C ARG A 292 -19.15 14.10 -1.22
N LYS A 293 -18.99 12.82 -1.54
CA LYS A 293 -19.30 11.70 -0.63
C LYS A 293 -18.06 11.19 0.10
N GLY A 294 -16.90 11.24 -0.54
CA GLY A 294 -15.64 10.78 0.06
C GLY A 294 -14.41 11.39 -0.58
N THR A 295 -13.40 11.65 0.24
CA THR A 295 -12.13 12.26 -0.16
C THR A 295 -10.99 11.46 0.43
N PHE A 296 -9.95 11.16 -0.34
CA PHE A 296 -8.72 10.56 0.19
C PHE A 296 -8.25 11.34 1.43
N PRO A 297 -7.98 10.67 2.57
CA PRO A 297 -7.67 9.24 2.71
C PRO A 297 -8.85 8.30 3.00
N ASP A 298 -10.11 8.69 2.79
CA ASP A 298 -11.28 7.79 2.82
C ASP A 298 -11.12 6.62 1.85
N LEU A 299 -11.42 5.40 2.29
CA LEU A 299 -11.37 4.24 1.41
C LEU A 299 -12.53 4.30 0.42
N ILE A 300 -12.20 4.33 -0.86
CA ILE A 300 -13.12 4.15 -1.97
C ILE A 300 -12.63 2.92 -2.71
N MET A 301 -13.50 1.95 -2.96
CA MET A 301 -13.08 0.69 -3.58
C MET A 301 -14.17 0.09 -4.46
N THR A 302 -13.74 -0.55 -5.54
CA THR A 302 -14.61 -1.24 -6.48
C THR A 302 -14.45 -2.76 -6.42
N PHE A 303 -15.53 -3.50 -6.62
CA PHE A 303 -15.53 -4.97 -6.65
C PHE A 303 -16.24 -5.45 -7.89
N ASP A 304 -15.66 -6.40 -8.61
CA ASP A 304 -16.32 -7.03 -9.74
C ASP A 304 -17.56 -7.80 -9.27
N SER A 305 -18.73 -7.45 -9.78
CA SER A 305 -20.01 -8.00 -9.28
C SER A 305 -20.18 -9.50 -9.58
N GLN A 306 -19.45 -10.05 -10.56
CA GLN A 306 -19.57 -11.44 -10.96
C GLN A 306 -18.63 -12.35 -10.16
N THR A 307 -17.41 -11.88 -9.92
CA THR A 307 -16.33 -12.67 -9.32
C THR A 307 -16.07 -12.32 -7.86
N GLY A 308 -16.53 -11.16 -7.39
CA GLY A 308 -16.15 -10.62 -6.09
C GLY A 308 -14.67 -10.26 -6.01
N ARG A 309 -13.99 -10.04 -7.14
CA ARG A 309 -12.60 -9.58 -7.09
C ARG A 309 -12.56 -8.09 -6.72
N PRO A 310 -11.84 -7.68 -5.66
CA PRO A 310 -11.50 -6.28 -5.46
C PRO A 310 -10.75 -5.78 -6.69
N THR A 311 -11.34 -4.82 -7.40
CA THR A 311 -10.89 -4.39 -8.72
C THR A 311 -10.20 -3.04 -8.62
N PRO A 312 -8.87 -2.98 -8.83
CA PRO A 312 -8.13 -1.72 -8.84
C PRO A 312 -8.53 -0.85 -10.03
N THR A 313 -8.20 0.43 -9.97
CA THR A 313 -8.56 1.43 -11.00
C THR A 313 -8.05 1.00 -12.38
N SER A 314 -6.84 0.45 -12.44
CA SER A 314 -6.18 -0.02 -13.68
C SER A 314 -6.90 -1.16 -14.39
N ASP A 315 -7.71 -1.93 -13.66
CA ASP A 315 -8.32 -3.17 -14.16
C ASP A 315 -9.78 -2.96 -14.60
N LEU A 316 -10.34 -1.76 -14.36
CA LEU A 316 -11.72 -1.43 -14.73
C LEU A 316 -11.90 -1.37 -16.24
N LYS A 317 -13.09 -1.76 -16.68
CA LYS A 317 -13.50 -1.71 -18.09
C LYS A 317 -14.87 -1.10 -18.20
N GLN A 318 -15.09 -0.28 -19.23
CA GLN A 318 -16.41 0.25 -19.53
C GLN A 318 -17.42 -0.89 -19.74
N GLY A 319 -18.59 -0.78 -19.12
CA GLY A 319 -19.63 -1.81 -19.10
C GLY A 319 -19.42 -2.95 -18.10
N GLN A 320 -18.32 -2.95 -17.33
CA GLN A 320 -18.13 -3.93 -16.25
C GLN A 320 -19.10 -3.65 -15.10
N GLU A 321 -19.84 -4.65 -14.65
CA GLU A 321 -20.70 -4.55 -13.47
C GLU A 321 -19.86 -4.61 -12.20
N VAL A 322 -19.96 -3.58 -11.35
CA VAL A 322 -19.19 -3.46 -10.12
C VAL A 322 -20.01 -2.95 -8.95
N TYR A 323 -19.61 -3.32 -7.73
CA TYR A 323 -19.97 -2.61 -6.51
C TYR A 323 -18.98 -1.48 -6.25
N LEU A 324 -19.48 -0.34 -5.77
CA LEU A 324 -18.68 0.78 -5.28
C LEU A 324 -18.97 0.97 -3.79
N ILE A 325 -17.92 0.97 -2.97
CA ILE A 325 -18.04 1.25 -1.53
C ILE A 325 -17.30 2.52 -1.13
N HIS A 326 -17.68 3.06 0.02
CA HIS A 326 -16.97 4.11 0.73
C HIS A 326 -16.83 3.77 2.22
N VAL A 327 -15.67 4.08 2.79
CA VAL A 327 -15.42 4.04 4.23
C VAL A 327 -14.70 5.33 4.64
N GLY A 328 -15.25 6.02 5.63
CA GLY A 328 -14.62 7.22 6.20
C GLY A 328 -13.27 6.91 6.84
N TYR A 329 -12.30 7.81 6.66
CA TYR A 329 -10.94 7.66 7.16
C TYR A 329 -10.85 7.41 8.67
N GLN A 330 -11.85 7.83 9.45
CA GLN A 330 -11.91 7.66 10.91
C GLN A 330 -12.01 6.19 11.32
N HIS A 331 -12.48 5.31 10.42
CA HIS A 331 -12.60 3.88 10.67
C HIS A 331 -11.36 3.09 10.22
N LEU A 332 -10.39 3.75 9.59
CA LEU A 332 -9.18 3.12 9.07
C LEU A 332 -8.00 3.29 10.04
N LYS A 333 -7.04 2.36 9.96
CA LYS A 333 -5.72 2.54 10.58
C LYS A 333 -4.86 3.38 9.64
N LEU A 334 -4.79 4.69 9.86
CA LEU A 334 -3.97 5.58 9.04
C LEU A 334 -2.79 6.10 9.83
N ALA A 335 -1.72 6.44 9.13
CA ALA A 335 -0.55 7.04 9.74
C ALA A 335 -0.55 8.56 9.58
N ALA A 336 0.34 9.21 10.33
CA ALA A 336 0.42 10.67 10.39
C ALA A 336 0.53 11.39 9.00
N PRO A 337 1.20 10.85 7.97
CA PRO A 337 1.22 11.45 6.63
C PRO A 337 -0.14 11.60 5.96
N MET A 338 -1.13 10.78 6.30
CA MET A 338 -2.48 10.87 5.70
C MET A 338 -3.25 12.10 6.19
N PHE A 339 -2.74 12.75 7.23
CA PHE A 339 -3.31 13.97 7.82
C PHE A 339 -2.49 15.23 7.47
N ASP A 340 -1.50 15.09 6.58
CA ASP A 340 -0.64 16.18 6.14
C ASP A 340 -1.26 16.91 4.92
N LYS A 341 -1.75 18.13 5.15
CA LYS A 341 -2.41 18.96 4.12
C LYS A 341 -1.50 19.34 2.95
N ASP A 342 -0.18 19.47 3.16
CA ASP A 342 0.73 19.81 2.05
C ASP A 342 0.91 18.62 1.10
N LEU A 343 0.91 17.40 1.64
CA LEU A 343 0.93 16.18 0.82
C LEU A 343 -0.37 16.04 0.02
N LEU A 344 -1.51 16.33 0.65
CA LEU A 344 -2.82 16.28 -0.01
C LEU A 344 -2.97 17.38 -1.09
N ALA A 345 -2.45 18.58 -0.87
CA ALA A 345 -2.40 19.64 -1.87
C ALA A 345 -1.60 19.23 -3.14
N GLY A 346 -0.65 18.31 -3.00
CA GLY A 346 0.05 17.70 -4.12
C GLY A 346 -0.88 16.87 -5.02
N VAL A 347 -1.89 16.20 -4.44
CA VAL A 347 -2.89 15.40 -5.17
C VAL A 347 -3.78 16.29 -6.01
N GLU A 348 -4.26 17.42 -5.45
CA GLU A 348 -5.19 18.34 -6.12
C GLU A 348 -4.67 18.81 -7.48
N LYS A 349 -3.37 19.10 -7.56
CA LYS A 349 -2.69 19.55 -8.79
C LYS A 349 -2.70 18.49 -9.90
N ILE A 350 -2.79 17.21 -9.54
CA ILE A 350 -2.76 16.10 -10.48
C ILE A 350 -4.18 15.77 -10.98
N ILE A 351 -5.14 15.70 -10.06
CA ILE A 351 -6.53 15.34 -10.40
C ILE A 351 -7.40 16.54 -10.79
N ASN A 352 -6.92 17.77 -10.58
CA ASN A 352 -7.63 19.03 -10.79
C ASN A 352 -8.99 19.09 -10.05
N ARG A 353 -9.02 18.61 -8.80
CA ARG A 353 -10.18 18.65 -7.90
C ARG A 353 -9.76 19.05 -6.48
N PRO A 354 -10.63 19.74 -5.72
CA PRO A 354 -10.39 20.02 -4.31
C PRO A 354 -10.32 18.74 -3.47
N ILE A 355 -9.31 18.66 -2.61
CA ILE A 355 -9.07 17.63 -1.60
C ILE A 355 -8.96 18.30 -0.22
N VAL A 356 -8.09 19.30 -0.07
CA VAL A 356 -7.74 19.92 1.21
C VAL A 356 -8.94 20.60 1.86
N ASP A 357 -9.77 21.27 1.07
CA ASP A 357 -11.00 21.92 1.54
C ASP A 357 -12.12 20.93 1.90
N CYS A 358 -11.97 19.66 1.50
CA CYS A 358 -12.95 18.61 1.72
C CYS A 358 -12.59 17.64 2.85
N VAL A 359 -11.42 17.82 3.49
CA VAL A 359 -11.01 17.05 4.67
C VAL A 359 -11.18 17.88 5.94
N SER A 360 -11.63 17.23 7.02
CA SER A 360 -12.05 17.91 8.26
C SER A 360 -11.05 17.85 9.42
N PHE A 361 -9.89 17.23 9.21
CA PHE A 361 -8.82 17.08 10.20
C PHE A 361 -7.79 18.22 10.20
#